data_AF-A0A9P6DAC7-F1
#
_entry.id   AF-A0A9P6DAC7-F1
#
_cell.length_a   1.000
_cell.length_b   1.000
_cell.length_c   1.000
_cell.angle_alpha   90.00
_cell.angle_beta   90.00
_cell.angle_gamma   90.00
#
_symmetry.space_group_name_H-M   'P 1'
#
loop_
_entity.id
_entity.type
_entity.pdbx_description
1 polymer ?
#
loop_
_entity_poly.entity_id
_entity_poly.type
_entity_poly.pdbx_seq_one_letter_code
_entity_poly.pdbx_strand_id
1 'polypeptide(L)'
;DPLNAFGGLAGQLPNQDEEISSLLHDVLLRWQYPHHLSLLESLVQQLPSFCMKEFVIDAMDVKKMGTGLNATYTVQPVKLELLAHVILAVQQILSSLSELRGIPPRQAFRVDPSYVFICSLEGEPSPSCLELMWETLVQRLLRSYENIEAQLHTLYCFFTEPDARLSQISFDSTEGELRS
;
A
#
# COMPACT_ATOMS: atom_id res chain seq x y z
N ASP A 1 -0.49 -19.25 -11.78
CA ASP A 1 -1.45 -18.82 -10.77
C ASP A 1 -0.67 -18.51 -9.49
N PRO A 2 -0.68 -17.24 -9.01
CA PRO A 2 0.01 -16.86 -7.78
C PRO A 2 -0.54 -17.55 -6.51
N LEU A 3 -1.78 -18.06 -6.52
CA LEU A 3 -2.37 -18.77 -5.39
C LEU A 3 -1.68 -20.12 -5.10
N ASN A 4 -0.95 -20.68 -6.06
CA ASN A 4 -0.23 -21.94 -5.88
C ASN A 4 0.73 -21.89 -4.66
N ALA A 5 1.34 -20.73 -4.39
CA ALA A 5 2.20 -20.54 -3.22
C ALA A 5 1.43 -20.66 -1.90
N PHE A 6 0.12 -20.40 -1.90
CA PHE A 6 -0.77 -20.47 -0.74
C PHE A 6 -1.54 -21.80 -0.68
N GLY A 7 -1.08 -22.83 -1.41
CA GLY A 7 -1.75 -24.13 -1.49
C GLY A 7 -3.00 -24.13 -2.37
N GLY A 8 -3.22 -23.08 -3.15
CA GLY A 8 -4.34 -23.00 -4.08
C GLY A 8 -4.24 -24.01 -5.23
N LEU A 9 -5.38 -24.49 -5.69
CA LEU A 9 -5.50 -25.42 -6.82
C LEU A 9 -6.60 -24.91 -7.76
N ALA A 10 -6.27 -24.79 -9.05
CA ALA A 10 -7.18 -24.35 -10.10
C ALA A 10 -7.89 -23.01 -9.80
N GLY A 11 -7.17 -22.02 -9.26
CA GLY A 11 -7.73 -20.71 -8.93
C GLY A 11 -8.44 -20.60 -7.59
N GLN A 12 -8.46 -21.66 -6.78
CA GLN A 12 -9.19 -21.68 -5.51
C GLN A 12 -8.27 -21.98 -4.33
N LEU A 13 -8.39 -21.18 -3.26
CA LEU A 13 -7.70 -21.41 -1.99
C LEU A 13 -8.34 -22.56 -1.21
N PRO A 14 -7.56 -23.29 -0.38
CA PRO A 14 -8.10 -24.39 0.40
C PRO A 14 -9.20 -23.94 1.37
N ASN A 15 -10.39 -24.55 1.26
CA ASN A 15 -11.55 -24.29 2.13
C ASN A 15 -12.05 -22.84 2.12
N GLN A 16 -11.78 -22.08 1.06
CA GLN A 16 -12.32 -20.73 0.88
C GLN A 16 -13.29 -20.68 -0.29
N ASP A 17 -14.14 -19.67 -0.27
CA ASP A 17 -15.00 -19.35 -1.41
C ASP A 17 -14.20 -18.73 -2.58
N GLU A 18 -14.90 -18.58 -3.71
CA GLU A 18 -14.35 -17.99 -4.93
C GLU A 18 -14.00 -16.50 -4.74
N GLU A 19 -14.78 -15.77 -3.93
CA GLU A 19 -14.59 -14.34 -3.69
C GLU A 19 -13.27 -14.07 -2.97
N ILE A 20 -13.00 -14.76 -1.87
CA ILE A 20 -11.73 -14.67 -1.12
C ILE A 20 -10.56 -15.11 -1.99
N SER A 21 -10.73 -16.19 -2.76
CA SER A 21 -9.69 -16.69 -3.65
C SER A 21 -9.35 -15.67 -4.75
N SER A 22 -10.36 -15.06 -5.37
CA SER A 22 -10.19 -14.01 -6.38
C SER A 22 -9.55 -12.76 -5.79
N LEU A 23 -9.95 -12.35 -4.59
CA LEU A 23 -9.42 -11.16 -3.95
C LEU A 23 -7.93 -11.33 -3.58
N LEU A 24 -7.52 -12.48 -3.05
CA LEU A 24 -6.10 -12.75 -2.79
C LEU A 24 -5.31 -12.87 -4.10
N HIS A 25 -5.87 -13.51 -5.12
CA HIS A 25 -5.24 -13.60 -6.43
C HIS A 25 -4.92 -12.22 -7.00
N ASP A 26 -5.88 -11.29 -6.95
CA ASP A 26 -5.71 -9.92 -7.43
C ASP A 26 -4.67 -9.13 -6.61
N VAL A 27 -4.65 -9.32 -5.29
CA VAL A 27 -3.62 -8.76 -4.40
C VAL A 27 -2.23 -9.22 -4.84
N LEU A 28 -2.05 -10.53 -5.02
CA LEU A 28 -0.75 -11.11 -5.40
C LEU A 28 -0.32 -10.66 -6.79
N LEU A 29 -1.25 -10.57 -7.74
CA LEU A 29 -0.97 -10.02 -9.07
C LEU A 29 -0.47 -8.59 -8.98
N ARG A 30 -1.20 -7.71 -8.29
CA ARG A 30 -0.82 -6.30 -8.13
C ARG A 30 0.52 -6.13 -7.39
N TRP A 31 0.83 -7.03 -6.45
CA TRP A 31 2.05 -6.96 -5.66
C TRP A 31 3.29 -7.44 -6.43
N GLN A 32 3.16 -8.55 -7.16
CA GLN A 32 4.30 -9.28 -7.72
C GLN A 32 4.58 -8.98 -9.19
N TYR A 33 3.56 -8.59 -9.96
CA TYR A 33 3.65 -8.43 -11.41
C TYR A 33 3.73 -6.96 -11.83
N PRO A 34 4.06 -6.68 -13.11
CA PRO A 34 4.15 -5.32 -13.60
C PRO A 34 2.87 -4.54 -13.37
N HIS A 35 3.02 -3.32 -12.86
CA HIS A 35 1.90 -2.42 -12.67
C HIS A 35 1.25 -2.10 -14.03
N HIS A 36 -0.05 -1.75 -14.04
CA HIS A 36 -0.84 -1.59 -15.28
C HIS A 36 -0.23 -0.65 -16.33
N LEU A 37 0.49 0.38 -15.88
CA LEU A 37 1.18 1.35 -16.75
C LEU A 37 2.63 0.97 -17.08
N SER A 38 3.09 -0.21 -16.65
CA SER A 38 4.47 -0.69 -16.73
C SER A 38 5.51 0.30 -16.16
N LEU A 39 5.08 1.18 -15.25
CA LEU A 39 5.96 2.11 -14.52
C LEU A 39 6.91 1.37 -13.58
N LEU A 40 6.47 0.21 -13.08
CA LEU A 40 7.20 -0.68 -12.18
C LEU A 40 7.00 -2.10 -12.68
N GLU A 41 8.07 -2.89 -12.74
CA GLU A 41 7.97 -4.32 -13.12
C GLU A 41 7.41 -5.17 -11.97
N SER A 42 7.58 -4.72 -10.73
CA SER A 42 7.09 -5.40 -9.54
C SER A 42 7.16 -4.47 -8.32
N LEU A 43 6.06 -4.31 -7.58
CA LEU A 43 6.06 -3.49 -6.36
C LEU A 43 6.94 -4.11 -5.27
N VAL A 44 6.88 -5.43 -5.11
CA VAL A 44 7.68 -6.13 -4.09
C VAL A 44 9.19 -5.95 -4.29
N GLN A 45 9.67 -5.89 -5.53
CA GLN A 45 11.10 -5.74 -5.79
C GLN A 45 11.56 -4.28 -5.79
N GLN A 46 10.72 -3.37 -6.30
CA GLN A 46 11.18 -2.03 -6.67
C GLN A 46 10.79 -0.96 -5.65
N LEU A 47 9.68 -1.12 -4.91
CA LEU A 47 9.16 -0.07 -4.04
C LEU A 47 10.18 0.44 -3.00
N PRO A 48 10.94 -0.41 -2.28
CA PRO A 48 11.95 0.07 -1.34
C PRO A 48 13.05 0.89 -2.04
N SER A 49 13.49 0.44 -3.22
CA SER A 49 14.54 1.14 -3.97
C SER A 49 14.06 2.48 -4.51
N PHE A 50 12.82 2.56 -5.01
CA PHE A 50 12.20 3.81 -5.45
C PHE A 50 12.11 4.81 -4.30
N CYS A 51 11.66 4.38 -3.12
CA CYS A 51 11.58 5.24 -1.94
C CYS A 51 12.96 5.78 -1.50
N MET A 52 14.03 5.02 -1.69
CA MET A 52 15.39 5.41 -1.28
C MET A 52 16.18 6.18 -2.34
N LYS A 53 15.78 6.12 -3.61
CA LYS A 53 16.55 6.68 -4.74
C LYS A 53 15.72 7.65 -5.58
N GLU A 54 14.65 7.14 -6.19
CA GLU A 54 13.85 7.88 -7.18
C GLU A 54 12.96 8.96 -6.54
N PHE A 55 12.47 8.69 -5.33
CA PHE A 55 11.66 9.62 -4.55
C PHE A 55 12.49 10.49 -3.59
N VAL A 56 13.81 10.51 -3.73
CA VAL A 56 14.59 11.57 -3.10
C VAL A 56 14.40 12.84 -3.93
N ILE A 57 13.94 13.92 -3.30
CA ILE A 57 13.84 15.23 -3.94
C ILE A 57 14.92 16.15 -3.43
N ASP A 58 15.41 17.03 -4.30
CA ASP A 58 16.31 18.12 -3.95
C ASP A 58 15.75 19.48 -4.37
N ALA A 59 16.53 20.55 -4.15
CA ALA A 59 16.12 21.91 -4.48
C ALA A 59 15.81 22.15 -5.97
N MET A 60 16.32 21.31 -6.88
CA MET A 60 16.04 21.40 -8.32
C MET A 60 14.69 20.77 -8.68
N ASP A 61 14.21 19.83 -7.87
CA ASP A 61 12.89 19.21 -8.04
C ASP A 61 11.75 20.12 -7.57
N VAL A 62 12.05 21.13 -6.74
CA VAL A 62 11.06 22.07 -6.20
C VAL A 62 11.01 23.33 -7.06
N LYS A 63 9.85 23.60 -7.65
CA LYS A 63 9.59 24.79 -8.46
C LYS A 63 8.77 25.81 -7.70
N LYS A 64 9.25 27.04 -7.68
CA LYS A 64 8.49 28.20 -7.23
C LYS A 64 7.59 28.69 -8.36
N MET A 65 6.30 28.79 -8.08
CA MET A 65 5.26 29.29 -8.97
C MET A 65 4.79 30.67 -8.48
N GLY A 66 4.62 31.61 -9.40
CA GLY A 66 4.19 32.97 -9.07
C GLY A 66 5.26 33.86 -8.42
N THR A 67 4.85 35.06 -7.98
CA THR A 67 5.73 36.09 -7.43
C THR A 67 5.13 36.74 -6.19
N GLY A 68 5.97 37.18 -5.26
CA GLY A 68 5.55 37.90 -4.05
C GLY A 68 4.90 36.99 -3.00
N LEU A 69 3.89 37.50 -2.28
CA LEU A 69 3.22 36.83 -1.16
C LEU A 69 2.33 35.65 -1.58
N ASN A 70 1.96 35.57 -2.87
CA ASN A 70 1.13 34.48 -3.41
C ASN A 70 1.97 33.40 -4.11
N ALA A 71 3.29 33.39 -3.88
CA ALA A 71 4.12 32.36 -4.45
C ALA A 71 3.84 31.01 -3.78
N THR A 72 3.67 29.98 -4.59
CA THR A 72 3.53 28.59 -4.14
C THR A 72 4.71 27.78 -4.63
N TYR A 73 4.90 26.61 -4.05
CA TYR A 73 5.93 25.66 -4.39
C TYR A 73 5.27 24.36 -4.80
N THR A 74 5.85 23.69 -5.78
CA THR A 74 5.37 22.39 -6.26
C THR A 74 6.57 21.52 -6.64
N VAL A 75 6.40 20.21 -6.54
CA VAL A 75 7.40 19.25 -7.05
C VAL A 75 7.27 19.15 -8.56
N GLN A 76 8.36 18.80 -9.25
CA GLN A 76 8.33 18.51 -10.68
C GLN A 76 7.18 17.53 -11.01
N PRO A 77 6.32 17.85 -11.99
CA PRO A 77 5.13 17.05 -12.31
C PRO A 77 5.41 15.56 -12.53
N VAL A 78 6.50 15.22 -13.22
CA VAL A 78 6.89 13.83 -13.48
C VAL A 78 7.11 13.04 -12.19
N LYS A 79 7.78 13.63 -11.18
CA LYS A 79 7.99 12.97 -9.89
C LYS A 79 6.68 12.85 -9.12
N LEU A 80 5.85 13.88 -9.14
CA LEU A 80 4.55 13.89 -8.47
C LEU A 80 3.60 12.83 -9.06
N GLU A 81 3.50 12.74 -10.40
CA GLU A 81 2.71 11.73 -11.11
C GLU A 81 3.19 10.31 -10.77
N LEU A 82 4.50 10.08 -10.79
CA LEU A 82 5.08 8.79 -10.43
C LEU A 82 4.72 8.42 -8.98
N LEU A 83 4.89 9.34 -8.03
CA LEU A 83 4.51 9.12 -6.63
C LEU A 83 3.02 8.82 -6.49
N ALA A 84 2.15 9.55 -7.21
CA ALA A 84 0.71 9.34 -7.21
C ALA A 84 0.31 7.95 -7.68
N HIS A 85 0.90 7.48 -8.78
CA HIS A 85 0.65 6.14 -9.28
C HIS A 85 1.08 5.06 -8.30
N VAL A 86 2.24 5.23 -7.65
CA VAL A 86 2.71 4.28 -6.64
C VAL A 86 1.81 4.27 -5.41
N ILE A 87 1.41 5.44 -4.90
CA ILE A 87 0.47 5.56 -3.78
C ILE A 87 -0.85 4.87 -4.09
N LEU A 88 -1.41 5.12 -5.27
CA LEU A 88 -2.67 4.49 -5.70
C LEU A 88 -2.55 2.97 -5.75
N ALA A 89 -1.47 2.45 -6.35
CA ALA A 89 -1.25 1.01 -6.49
C ALA A 89 -1.12 0.32 -5.11
N VAL A 90 -0.32 0.91 -4.22
CA VAL A 90 -0.14 0.41 -2.84
C VAL A 90 -1.45 0.52 -2.04
N GLN A 91 -2.20 1.61 -2.20
CA GLN A 91 -3.48 1.80 -1.51
C GLN A 91 -4.52 0.76 -1.94
N GLN A 92 -4.57 0.39 -3.22
CA GLN A 92 -5.46 -0.66 -3.73
C GLN A 92 -5.15 -2.01 -3.07
N ILE A 93 -3.86 -2.37 -2.96
CA ILE A 93 -3.43 -3.61 -2.30
C ILE A 93 -3.83 -3.61 -0.82
N LEU A 94 -3.54 -2.52 -0.10
CA LEU A 94 -3.90 -2.37 1.31
C LEU A 94 -5.41 -2.45 1.54
N SER A 95 -6.21 -1.89 0.63
CA SER A 95 -7.67 -1.96 0.70
C SER A 95 -8.17 -3.39 0.52
N SER A 96 -7.69 -4.13 -0.49
CA SER A 96 -8.06 -5.52 -0.70
C SER A 96 -7.59 -6.44 0.45
N LEU A 97 -6.40 -6.21 1.02
CA LEU A 97 -5.94 -6.92 2.22
C LEU A 97 -6.81 -6.62 3.44
N SER A 98 -7.28 -5.38 3.59
CA SER A 98 -8.19 -5.01 4.69
C SER A 98 -9.54 -5.71 4.53
N GLU A 99 -10.05 -5.80 3.31
CA GLU A 99 -11.28 -6.51 2.98
C GLU A 99 -11.17 -8.01 3.25
N LEU A 100 -10.07 -8.66 2.83
CA LEU A 100 -9.79 -10.07 3.16
C LEU A 100 -9.81 -10.36 4.66
N ARG A 101 -9.45 -9.38 5.49
CA ARG A 101 -9.38 -9.52 6.95
C ARG A 101 -10.63 -8.98 7.66
N GLY A 102 -11.65 -8.54 6.93
CA GLY A 102 -12.86 -7.94 7.50
C GLY A 102 -12.60 -6.62 8.25
N ILE A 103 -11.48 -5.94 7.98
CA ILE A 103 -11.13 -4.68 8.65
C ILE A 103 -11.95 -3.53 8.05
N PRO A 104 -12.73 -2.79 8.85
CA PRO A 104 -13.52 -1.67 8.34
C PRO A 104 -12.66 -0.61 7.65
N PRO A 105 -13.12 0.02 6.55
CA PRO A 105 -12.33 1.00 5.81
C PRO A 105 -11.82 2.19 6.64
N ARG A 106 -12.48 2.52 7.76
CA ARG A 106 -12.07 3.60 8.67
C ARG A 106 -10.88 3.24 9.56
N GLN A 107 -10.64 1.94 9.76
CA GLN A 107 -9.52 1.41 10.56
C GLN A 107 -8.38 0.88 9.68
N ALA A 108 -8.67 0.61 8.40
CA ALA A 108 -7.68 0.21 7.42
C ALA A 108 -6.53 1.24 7.31
N PHE A 109 -5.30 0.73 7.25
CA PHE A 109 -4.13 1.57 7.00
C PHE A 109 -4.23 2.22 5.61
N ARG A 110 -3.91 3.51 5.53
CA ARG A 110 -3.90 4.26 4.28
C ARG A 110 -2.60 5.01 4.11
N VAL A 111 -2.09 5.08 2.89
CA VAL A 111 -0.86 5.82 2.58
C VAL A 111 -1.12 7.32 2.63
N ASP A 112 -2.19 7.77 1.96
CA ASP A 112 -2.63 9.16 1.94
C ASP A 112 -4.16 9.22 2.09
N PRO A 113 -4.68 9.36 3.33
CA PRO A 113 -6.11 9.41 3.57
C PRO A 113 -6.74 10.56 2.78
N SER A 114 -7.67 10.23 1.88
CA SER A 114 -8.36 11.20 1.02
C SER A 114 -7.43 11.98 0.09
N TYR A 115 -6.22 11.49 -0.17
CA TYR A 115 -5.25 12.14 -1.05
C TYR A 115 -4.91 13.58 -0.65
N VAL A 116 -4.93 13.88 0.65
CA VAL A 116 -4.72 15.25 1.15
C VAL A 116 -3.29 15.69 0.90
N PHE A 117 -2.31 14.86 1.23
CA PHE A 117 -0.90 15.24 1.08
C PHE A 117 -0.54 15.42 -0.39
N ILE A 118 -0.97 14.50 -1.26
CA ILE A 118 -0.60 14.57 -2.66
C ILE A 118 -1.22 15.77 -3.39
N CYS A 119 -2.48 16.11 -3.08
CA CYS A 119 -3.12 17.31 -3.60
C CYS A 119 -2.43 18.59 -3.08
N SER A 120 -1.95 18.58 -1.83
CA SER A 120 -1.22 19.73 -1.27
C SER A 120 0.14 19.96 -1.95
N LEU A 121 0.78 18.93 -2.50
CA LEU A 121 2.06 19.05 -3.22
C LEU A 121 1.95 19.81 -4.56
N GLU A 122 0.76 20.03 -5.08
CA GLU A 122 0.53 20.79 -6.32
C GLU A 122 0.71 22.32 -6.14
N GLY A 123 0.68 22.82 -4.90
CA GLY A 123 0.71 24.27 -4.66
C GLY A 123 0.83 24.67 -3.20
N GLU A 124 1.88 24.22 -2.52
CA GLU A 124 2.12 24.49 -1.10
C GLU A 124 2.83 25.87 -0.92
N PRO A 125 2.33 26.77 -0.05
CA PRO A 125 2.97 28.07 0.21
C PRO A 125 4.38 28.00 0.82
N SER A 126 4.70 26.91 1.53
CA SER A 126 5.99 26.75 2.22
C SER A 126 6.83 25.61 1.62
N PRO A 127 8.05 25.88 1.13
CA PRO A 127 8.89 24.83 0.54
C PRO A 127 9.27 23.75 1.56
N SER A 128 9.52 24.13 2.82
CA SER A 128 9.81 23.17 3.89
C SER A 128 8.59 22.32 4.27
N CYS A 129 7.38 22.86 4.15
CA CYS A 129 6.15 22.08 4.35
C CYS A 129 5.99 21.06 3.22
N LEU A 130 6.25 21.48 1.97
CA LEU A 130 6.24 20.62 0.80
C LEU A 130 7.23 19.46 0.92
N GLU A 131 8.48 19.74 1.30
CA GLU A 131 9.51 18.74 1.55
C GLU A 131 9.07 17.75 2.65
N LEU A 132 8.55 18.26 3.77
CA LEU A 132 8.06 17.43 4.86
C LEU A 132 6.88 16.52 4.45
N MET A 133 5.93 17.05 3.68
CA MET A 133 4.79 16.28 3.16
C MET A 133 5.26 15.18 2.20
N TRP A 134 6.23 15.49 1.34
CA TRP A 134 6.84 14.53 0.44
C TRP A 134 7.54 13.41 1.21
N GLU A 135 8.44 13.75 2.14
CA GLU A 135 9.12 12.77 3.00
C GLU A 135 8.12 11.92 3.78
N THR A 136 7.06 12.53 4.30
CA THR A 136 5.99 11.82 5.01
C THR A 136 5.32 10.77 4.12
N LEU A 137 5.00 11.11 2.87
CA LEU A 137 4.42 10.16 1.92
C LEU A 137 5.38 9.00 1.61
N VAL A 138 6.67 9.29 1.37
CA VAL A 138 7.70 8.27 1.10
C VAL A 138 7.87 7.33 2.30
N GLN A 139 7.93 7.87 3.53
CA GLN A 139 8.00 7.05 4.75
C GLN A 139 6.75 6.19 4.95
N ARG A 140 5.57 6.72 4.62
CA ARG A 140 4.32 5.95 4.68
C ARG A 140 4.28 4.85 3.63
N LEU A 141 4.84 5.06 2.44
CA LEU A 141 5.00 4.00 1.43
C LEU A 141 5.91 2.88 1.93
N LEU A 142 7.06 3.21 2.53
CA LEU A 142 7.95 2.21 3.13
C LEU A 142 7.25 1.39 4.23
N ARG A 143 6.51 2.05 5.13
CA ARG A 143 5.71 1.33 6.14
C ARG A 143 4.61 0.47 5.52
N SER A 144 4.05 0.91 4.40
CA SER A 144 3.04 0.14 3.66
C SER A 144 3.62 -1.13 3.08
N TYR A 145 4.84 -1.05 2.54
CA TYR A 145 5.58 -2.21 2.05
C TYR A 145 5.74 -3.27 3.16
N GLU A 146 6.24 -2.86 4.33
CA GLU A 146 6.42 -3.75 5.48
C GLU A 146 5.09 -4.37 5.94
N ASN A 147 4.03 -3.57 5.96
CA ASN A 147 2.69 -4.02 6.35
C ASN A 147 2.11 -5.03 5.34
N ILE A 148 2.27 -4.80 4.04
CA ILE A 148 1.81 -5.73 2.99
C ILE A 148 2.55 -7.07 3.13
N GLU A 149 3.88 -7.05 3.25
CA GLU A 149 4.69 -8.26 3.43
C GLU A 149 4.27 -9.05 4.68
N ALA A 150 4.10 -8.37 5.81
CA ALA A 150 3.67 -9.00 7.05
C ALA A 150 2.26 -9.64 6.94
N GLN A 151 1.33 -8.96 6.26
CA GLN A 151 -0.01 -9.48 6.05
C GLN A 151 -0.03 -10.68 5.09
N LEU A 152 0.71 -10.60 3.98
CA LEU A 152 0.84 -11.71 3.05
C LEU A 152 1.51 -12.93 3.69
N HIS A 153 2.54 -12.72 4.51
CA HIS A 153 3.17 -13.80 5.27
C HIS A 153 2.18 -14.44 6.27
N THR A 154 1.38 -13.62 6.97
CA THR A 154 0.35 -14.12 7.88
C THR A 154 -0.69 -14.98 7.15
N LEU A 155 -1.17 -14.52 5.98
CA LEU A 155 -2.09 -15.27 5.14
C LEU A 155 -1.45 -16.56 4.62
N TYR A 156 -0.17 -16.51 4.25
CA TYR A 156 0.58 -17.71 3.83
C TYR A 156 0.57 -18.76 4.93
N CYS A 157 1.00 -18.41 6.15
CA CYS A 157 0.98 -19.34 7.28
C CYS A 157 -0.44 -19.86 7.57
N PHE A 158 -1.46 -19.00 7.53
CA PHE A 158 -2.85 -19.43 7.71
C PHE A 158 -3.29 -20.48 6.68
N PHE A 159 -2.92 -20.31 5.40
CA PHE A 159 -3.32 -21.24 4.36
C PHE A 159 -2.46 -22.49 4.29
N THR A 160 -1.18 -22.44 4.63
CA THR A 160 -0.25 -23.57 4.46
C THR A 160 0.07 -24.34 5.73
N GLU A 161 -0.12 -23.76 6.92
CA GLU A 161 0.23 -24.40 8.20
C GLU A 161 -1.03 -24.87 8.96
N PRO A 162 -1.19 -26.19 9.17
CA PRO A 162 -2.38 -26.75 9.82
C PRO A 162 -2.55 -26.32 11.30
N ASP A 163 -1.45 -26.06 12.02
CA ASP A 163 -1.49 -25.65 13.44
C ASP A 163 -1.84 -24.16 13.64
N ALA A 164 -1.53 -23.30 12.66
CA ALA A 164 -1.87 -21.88 12.70
C ALA A 164 -3.39 -21.64 12.60
N ARG A 165 -4.08 -22.46 11.80
CA ARG A 165 -5.54 -22.42 11.66
C ARG A 165 -6.27 -22.70 12.98
N LEU A 166 -5.77 -23.66 13.77
CA LEU A 166 -6.38 -24.01 15.07
C LEU A 166 -6.13 -22.93 16.14
N SER A 167 -4.99 -22.24 16.06
CA SER A 167 -4.61 -21.22 17.05
C SER A 167 -5.36 -19.88 16.88
N GLN A 168 -5.71 -19.48 15.66
CA GLN A 168 -6.51 -18.25 15.41
C GLN A 168 -8.00 -18.43 15.74
N ILE A 169 -8.59 -19.61 15.47
CA ILE A 169 -9.98 -19.93 15.86
C ILE A 169 -10.14 -19.87 17.39
N SER A 170 -9.10 -20.25 18.14
CA SER A 170 -9.05 -20.11 19.60
C SER A 170 -8.99 -18.65 20.06
N PHE A 171 -8.37 -17.75 19.29
CA PHE A 171 -8.24 -16.33 19.67
C PHE A 171 -9.56 -15.57 19.42
N ASP A 172 -10.21 -15.81 18.27
CA ASP A 172 -11.52 -15.21 17.94
C ASP A 172 -12.64 -15.66 18.88
N SER A 173 -12.53 -16.86 19.47
CA SER A 173 -13.48 -17.36 20.47
C SER A 173 -13.34 -16.71 21.85
N THR A 174 -12.27 -15.95 22.13
CA THR A 174 -12.06 -15.32 23.45
C THR A 174 -12.37 -13.81 23.47
N GLU A 175 -12.55 -13.16 22.32
CA GLU A 175 -12.96 -11.74 22.28
C GLU A 175 -14.48 -11.54 22.51
N GLY A 176 -15.29 -12.61 22.43
CA GLY A 176 -16.72 -12.58 22.70
C GLY A 176 -17.10 -12.51 24.20
N GLU A 177 -16.20 -12.86 25.11
CA GLU A 177 -16.51 -12.96 26.56
C GLU A 177 -16.06 -11.75 27.40
N LEU A 178 -15.34 -10.77 26.84
CA LEU A 178 -14.86 -9.59 27.57
C LEU A 178 -15.70 -8.32 27.38
N ARG A 179 -16.87 -8.42 26.74
CA ARG A 179 -17.86 -7.34 26.63
C ARG A 179 -19.27 -7.84 26.97
N SER A 180 -19.45 -8.26 28.21
CA SER A 180 -20.76 -8.34 28.90
C SER A 180 -20.80 -7.34 30.05
#